data_AF-A0A358J005-F1
#
_entry.id   AF-A0A358J005-F1
#
_cell.length_a   1.000
_cell.length_b   1.000
_cell.length_c   1.000
_cell.angle_alpha   90.00
_cell.angle_beta   90.00
_cell.angle_gamma   90.00
#
_symmetry.space_group_name_H-M   'P 1'
#
loop_
_entity.id
_entity.type
_entity.pdbx_description
1 polymer ?
#
loop_
_entity_poly.entity_id
_entity_poly.type
_entity_poly.pdbx_seq_one_letter_code
_entity_poly.pdbx_strand_id
1 'polypeptide(L)'
;MSASPAPAAASPASDARAALAAGVFCYLIWGFVPLVFQQMGHQGANAWEIMGHRAVWGLVWAALLVVLSRQWPQVMAVLRQPKVLGWLALSAILIAGNWTTYIVAVNDGRTLDAS
;
A
#
# COMPACT_ATOMS: atom_id res chain seq x y z
N MET A 1 -12.67 41.52 23.71
CA MET A 1 -11.61 40.52 23.46
C MET A 1 -12.16 39.16 23.86
N SER A 2 -12.94 38.53 22.98
CA SER A 2 -13.57 37.22 23.22
C SER A 2 -12.62 36.13 22.76
N ALA A 3 -12.17 35.28 23.69
CA ALA A 3 -11.30 34.15 23.41
C ALA A 3 -12.03 33.13 22.50
N SER A 4 -11.39 32.73 21.39
CA SER A 4 -11.84 31.61 20.55
C SER A 4 -11.78 30.30 21.34
N PRO A 5 -12.75 29.38 21.18
CA PRO A 5 -12.71 28.08 21.83
C PRO A 5 -11.59 27.22 21.20
N ALA A 6 -10.81 26.55 22.04
CA ALA A 6 -9.82 25.56 21.61
C ALA A 6 -10.51 24.38 20.92
N PRO A 7 -9.92 23.76 19.88
CA PRO A 7 -10.48 22.59 19.23
C PRO A 7 -10.67 21.47 20.26
N ALA A 8 -11.87 20.91 20.33
CA ALA A 8 -12.19 19.79 21.21
C ALA A 8 -11.26 18.62 20.87
N ALA A 9 -10.32 18.32 21.78
CA ALA A 9 -9.45 17.17 21.64
C ALA A 9 -10.32 15.90 21.60
N ALA A 10 -10.19 15.12 20.53
CA ALA A 10 -10.80 13.80 20.45
C ALA A 10 -10.38 12.99 21.68
N SER A 11 -11.31 12.24 22.28
CA SER A 11 -11.01 11.46 23.48
C SER A 11 -10.10 10.29 23.10
N PRO A 12 -9.07 9.93 23.89
CA PRO A 12 -8.14 8.84 23.54
C PRO A 12 -8.82 7.49 23.25
N ALA A 13 -10.02 7.27 23.80
CA ALA A 13 -10.85 6.11 23.50
C ALA A 13 -11.47 6.10 22.09
N SER A 14 -11.78 7.25 21.48
CA SER A 14 -12.26 7.32 20.10
C SER A 14 -11.16 6.98 19.10
N ASP A 15 -9.94 7.44 19.36
CA ASP A 15 -8.76 7.16 18.52
C ASP A 15 -8.40 5.68 18.58
N ALA A 16 -8.47 5.06 19.77
CA ALA A 16 -8.27 3.62 19.94
C ALA A 16 -9.32 2.79 19.19
N ARG A 17 -10.59 3.20 19.22
CA ARG A 17 -11.67 2.52 18.45
C ARG A 17 -11.46 2.66 16.94
N ALA A 18 -11.07 3.83 16.46
CA ALA A 18 -10.77 4.05 15.04
C ALA A 18 -9.57 3.22 14.58
N ALA A 19 -8.50 3.16 15.38
CA ALA A 19 -7.34 2.33 15.11
C ALA A 19 -7.69 0.83 15.09
N LEU A 20 -8.50 0.36 16.04
CA LEU A 20 -8.99 -1.02 16.06
C LEU A 20 -9.82 -1.34 14.82
N ALA A 21 -10.76 -0.46 14.45
CA ALA A 21 -11.58 -0.65 13.25
C ALA A 21 -10.70 -0.70 12.00
N ALA A 22 -9.74 0.23 11.85
CA ALA A 22 -8.79 0.24 10.74
C ALA A 22 -7.97 -1.05 10.67
N GLY A 23 -7.50 -1.56 11.81
CA GLY A 23 -6.78 -2.84 11.91
C GLY A 23 -7.64 -4.02 11.46
N VAL A 24 -8.88 -4.13 11.93
CA VAL A 24 -9.83 -5.18 11.53
C VAL A 24 -10.08 -5.14 10.03
N PHE A 25 -10.38 -3.98 9.46
CA PHE A 25 -10.59 -3.84 8.01
C PHE A 25 -9.32 -4.19 7.22
N CYS A 26 -8.16 -3.77 7.71
CA CYS A 26 -6.88 -4.12 7.09
C CYS A 26 -6.69 -5.64 7.02
N TYR A 27 -6.87 -6.35 8.13
CA TYR A 27 -6.74 -7.81 8.17
C TYR A 27 -7.78 -8.54 7.34
N LEU A 28 -9.02 -8.04 7.30
CA LEU A 28 -10.05 -8.61 6.42
C LEU A 28 -9.63 -8.46 4.95
N ILE A 29 -9.29 -7.26 4.51
CA ILE A 29 -8.84 -7.01 3.12
C ILE A 29 -7.66 -7.91 2.79
N TRP A 30 -6.64 -7.95 3.64
CA TRP A 30 -5.46 -8.78 3.43
C TRP A 30 -5.75 -10.28 3.44
N GLY A 31 -6.72 -10.75 4.22
CA GLY A 31 -7.16 -12.14 4.21
C GLY A 31 -7.88 -12.54 2.93
N PHE A 32 -8.60 -11.62 2.29
CA PHE A 32 -9.28 -11.86 1.00
C PHE A 32 -8.35 -11.79 -0.21
N VAL A 33 -7.31 -10.97 -0.16
CA VAL A 33 -6.34 -10.77 -1.25
C VAL A 33 -5.78 -12.07 -1.86
N PRO A 34 -5.30 -13.07 -1.10
CA PRO A 34 -4.78 -14.29 -1.70
C PRO A 34 -5.83 -15.08 -2.49
N LEU A 35 -7.10 -15.07 -2.08
CA LEU A 35 -8.18 -15.71 -2.84
C LEU A 35 -8.35 -15.07 -4.23
N VAL A 36 -8.17 -13.74 -4.31
CA VAL A 36 -8.22 -13.00 -5.57
C VAL A 36 -7.05 -13.38 -6.47
N PHE A 37 -5.83 -13.50 -5.94
CA PHE A 37 -4.66 -13.90 -6.74
C PHE A 37 -4.75 -15.33 -7.23
N GLN A 38 -5.23 -16.27 -6.41
CA GLN A 38 -5.48 -17.65 -6.86
C GLN A 38 -6.48 -17.68 -8.01
N GLN A 39 -7.56 -16.90 -7.92
CA GLN A 39 -8.53 -16.81 -8.99
C GLN A 39 -7.92 -16.24 -10.29
N MET A 40 -7.07 -15.21 -10.19
CA MET A 40 -6.33 -14.67 -11.33
C MET A 40 -5.36 -15.70 -11.92
N GLY A 41 -4.65 -16.45 -11.07
CA GLY A 41 -3.77 -17.55 -11.46
C GLY A 41 -4.52 -18.66 -12.21
N HIS A 42 -5.70 -19.07 -11.72
CA HIS A 42 -6.58 -20.02 -12.41
C HIS A 42 -7.06 -19.52 -13.77
N GLN A 43 -7.19 -18.20 -13.95
CA GLN A 43 -7.51 -17.58 -15.23
C GLN A 43 -6.30 -17.45 -16.17
N GLY A 44 -5.12 -17.93 -15.76
CA GLY A 44 -3.89 -17.94 -16.54
C GLY A 44 -3.00 -16.71 -16.35
N ALA A 45 -3.33 -15.80 -15.43
CA ALA A 45 -2.49 -14.64 -15.15
C ALA A 45 -1.23 -15.05 -14.39
N ASN A 46 -0.07 -14.68 -14.91
CA ASN A 46 1.21 -14.97 -14.25
C ASN A 46 1.49 -13.97 -13.11
N ALA A 47 2.37 -14.34 -12.18
CA ALA A 47 2.68 -13.49 -11.01
C ALA A 47 3.26 -12.12 -11.38
N TRP A 48 4.01 -12.05 -12.49
CA TRP A 48 4.60 -10.81 -13.00
C TRP A 48 3.55 -9.86 -13.58
N GLU A 49 2.53 -10.38 -14.26
CA GLU A 49 1.40 -9.62 -14.79
C GLU A 49 0.56 -9.03 -13.66
N ILE A 50 0.24 -9.84 -12.64
CA ILE A 50 -0.48 -9.39 -11.45
C ILE A 50 0.30 -8.27 -10.76
N MET A 51 1.60 -8.47 -10.53
CA MET A 51 2.45 -7.46 -9.90
C MET A 51 2.63 -6.21 -10.77
N GLY A 52 2.75 -6.37 -12.08
CA GLY A 52 2.86 -5.27 -13.05
C GLY A 52 1.61 -4.40 -13.06
N HIS A 53 0.42 -5.01 -13.16
CA HIS A 53 -0.85 -4.28 -13.07
C HIS A 53 -1.01 -3.56 -11.73
N ARG A 54 -0.61 -4.21 -10.64
CA ARG A 54 -0.62 -3.59 -9.32
C ARG A 54 0.31 -2.39 -9.24
N ALA A 55 1.52 -2.47 -9.80
CA ALA A 55 2.46 -1.35 -9.83
C ALA A 55 1.89 -0.16 -10.61
N VAL A 56 1.27 -0.41 -11.76
CA VAL A 56 0.61 0.63 -12.58
C VAL A 56 -0.54 1.29 -11.82
N TRP A 57 -1.45 0.50 -11.25
CA TRP A 57 -2.59 1.05 -10.49
C TRP A 57 -2.15 1.75 -9.20
N GLY A 58 -1.12 1.24 -8.53
CA GLY A 58 -0.49 1.89 -7.39
C GLY A 58 0.08 3.26 -7.75
N LEU A 59 0.76 3.37 -8.90
CA LEU A 59 1.28 4.64 -9.42
C LEU A 59 0.14 5.62 -9.73
N VAL A 60 -0.92 5.16 -10.41
CA VAL A 60 -2.09 6.00 -10.72
C VAL A 60 -2.72 6.55 -9.44
N TRP A 61 -2.93 5.69 -8.44
CA TRP A 61 -3.51 6.09 -7.16
C TRP A 61 -2.60 7.06 -6.38
N ALA A 62 -1.31 6.76 -6.31
CA ALA A 62 -0.34 7.63 -5.65
C ALA A 62 -0.27 9.01 -6.33
N ALA A 63 -0.24 9.05 -7.66
CA ALA A 63 -0.25 10.29 -8.43
C ALA A 63 -1.52 11.10 -8.17
N LEU A 64 -2.69 10.45 -8.18
CA LEU A 64 -3.96 11.09 -7.86
C LEU A 64 -3.94 11.71 -6.46
N LEU A 65 -3.48 10.97 -5.45
CA LEU A 65 -3.36 11.47 -4.07
C LEU A 65 -2.40 12.65 -3.95
N VAL A 66 -1.25 12.62 -4.65
CA VAL A 66 -0.30 13.74 -4.67
C VAL A 66 -0.96 15.00 -5.25
N VAL A 67 -1.71 14.85 -6.34
CA VAL A 67 -2.43 15.96 -7.00
C VAL A 67 -3.49 16.52 -6.06
N LEU A 68 -4.35 15.66 -5.49
CA LEU A 68 -5.41 16.06 -4.56
C LEU A 68 -4.85 16.71 -3.29
N SER A 69 -3.70 16.22 -2.80
CA SER A 69 -3.03 16.77 -1.61
C SER A 69 -2.18 18.02 -1.92
N ARG A 70 -2.05 18.41 -3.20
CA ARG A 70 -1.24 19.53 -3.67
C ARG A 70 0.24 19.45 -3.27
N GLN A 71 0.76 18.22 -3.11
CA GLN A 71 2.13 17.93 -2.64
C GLN A 71 3.16 17.82 -3.79
N TRP A 72 2.80 18.23 -5.00
CA TRP A 72 3.65 18.14 -6.18
C TRP A 72 5.07 18.74 -6.01
N PRO A 73 5.27 19.90 -5.36
CA PRO A 73 6.60 20.47 -5.14
C PRO A 73 7.53 19.54 -4.35
N GLN A 74 6.99 18.77 -3.41
CA GLN A 74 7.75 17.84 -2.57
C GLN A 74 8.24 16.65 -3.39
N VAL A 75 7.40 16.13 -4.28
CA VAL A 75 7.79 15.07 -5.23
C VAL A 75 8.93 15.56 -6.11
N MET A 76 8.84 16.77 -6.68
CA MET A 76 9.91 17.35 -7.50
C MET A 76 11.21 17.54 -6.71
N ALA A 77 11.13 17.91 -5.43
CA ALA A 77 12.30 18.04 -4.56
C ALA A 77 13.00 16.70 -4.34
N VAL A 78 12.25 15.61 -4.17
CA VAL A 78 12.79 14.24 -4.02
C VAL A 78 13.39 13.74 -5.33
N LEU A 79 12.75 14.00 -6.47
CA LEU A 79 13.27 13.61 -7.79
C LEU A 79 14.64 14.22 -8.11
N ARG A 80 14.97 15.36 -7.49
CA ARG A 80 16.28 16.03 -7.63
C ARG A 80 17.35 15.48 -6.67
N GLN A 81 17.01 14.53 -5.80
CA GLN A 81 17.92 13.94 -4.82
C GLN A 81 18.25 12.50 -5.21
N PRO A 82 19.32 12.26 -6.01
CA PRO A 82 19.63 10.94 -6.56
C PRO A 82 19.89 9.88 -5.49
N LYS A 83 20.44 10.28 -4.33
CA LYS A 83 20.65 9.38 -3.19
C LYS A 83 19.32 8.88 -2.61
N VAL A 84 18.34 9.76 -2.46
CA VAL A 84 17.01 9.39 -1.95
C VAL A 84 16.30 8.50 -2.98
N LEU A 85 16.38 8.84 -4.26
CA LEU A 85 15.83 7.99 -5.32
C LEU A 85 16.47 6.61 -5.36
N GLY A 86 17.78 6.50 -5.15
CA GLY A 86 18.47 5.20 -5.07
C GLY A 86 17.91 4.33 -3.95
N TRP A 87 17.70 4.90 -2.76
CA TRP A 87 17.07 4.17 -1.65
C TRP A 87 15.61 3.80 -1.92
N LEU A 88 14.83 4.72 -2.49
CA LEU A 88 13.44 4.44 -2.87
C LEU A 88 13.35 3.34 -3.92
N ALA A 89 14.24 3.34 -4.91
CA ALA A 89 14.32 2.31 -5.93
C ALA A 89 14.69 0.95 -5.32
N LEU A 90 15.68 0.92 -4.43
CA LEU A 90 16.06 -0.30 -3.72
C LEU A 90 14.90 -0.85 -2.87
N SER A 91 14.25 0.01 -2.09
CA SER A 91 13.07 -0.37 -1.31
C SER A 91 11.94 -0.88 -2.21
N ALA A 92 11.68 -0.23 -3.34
CA ALA A 92 10.68 -0.66 -4.30
C ALA A 92 11.01 -2.04 -4.89
N ILE A 93 12.27 -2.31 -5.23
CA ILE A 93 12.73 -3.61 -5.73
C ILE A 93 12.55 -4.70 -4.66
N LEU A 94 12.94 -4.43 -3.41
CA LEU A 94 12.78 -5.39 -2.31
C LEU A 94 11.31 -5.70 -2.05
N ILE A 95 10.46 -4.67 -2.02
CA ILE A 95 9.00 -4.83 -1.86
C ILE A 95 8.42 -5.61 -3.04
N ALA A 96 8.85 -5.32 -4.27
CA ALA A 96 8.38 -6.03 -5.46
C ALA A 96 8.79 -7.49 -5.45
N GLY A 97 10.04 -7.79 -5.08
CA GLY A 97 10.53 -9.15 -4.94
C GLY A 97 9.73 -9.93 -3.89
N ASN A 98 9.53 -9.34 -2.71
CA ASN A 98 8.69 -9.94 -1.67
C ASN A 98 7.27 -10.21 -2.15
N TRP A 99 6.64 -9.23 -2.83
CA TRP A 99 5.29 -9.38 -3.35
C TRP A 99 5.17 -10.44 -4.43
N THR A 100 6.10 -10.51 -5.37
CA THR A 100 6.09 -11.53 -6.41
C THR A 100 6.24 -12.92 -5.81
N THR A 101 7.15 -13.10 -4.84
CA THR A 101 7.31 -14.38 -4.11
C THR A 101 6.01 -14.78 -3.42
N TYR A 102 5.35 -13.83 -2.76
CA TYR A 102 4.05 -14.08 -2.13
C TYR A 102 2.99 -14.53 -3.15
N ILE A 103 2.88 -13.86 -4.31
CA ILE A 103 1.90 -14.23 -5.35
C ILE A 103 2.21 -15.62 -5.92
N VAL A 104 3.47 -15.95 -6.16
CA VAL A 104 3.89 -17.29 -6.61
C VAL A 104 3.49 -18.35 -5.59
N ALA A 105 3.82 -18.15 -4.31
CA ALA A 105 3.48 -19.11 -3.25
C ALA A 105 1.96 -19.28 -3.06
N VAL A 106 1.19 -18.20 -3.23
CA VAL A 106 -0.28 -18.24 -3.21
C VAL A 106 -0.82 -19.06 -4.38
N ASN A 107 -0.31 -18.84 -5.59
CA ASN A 107 -0.75 -19.52 -6.81
C ASN A 107 -0.36 -21.01 -6.84
N ASP A 108 0.80 -21.36 -6.28
CA ASP A 108 1.27 -22.75 -6.20
C ASP A 108 0.61 -23.55 -5.05
N GLY A 109 -0.38 -22.98 -4.37
CA GLY A 109 -1.07 -23.60 -3.23
C GLY A 109 -0.21 -23.74 -1.97
N ARG A 110 1.00 -23.16 -1.96
CA ARG A 110 1.95 -23.14 -0.84
C ARG A 110 1.84 -21.84 -0.04
N THR A 111 0.63 -21.35 0.17
CA THR A 111 0.40 -20.06 0.84
C THR A 111 0.98 -20.01 2.27
N LEU A 112 1.15 -21.17 2.90
CA LEU A 112 1.74 -21.31 4.23
C LEU A 112 3.29 -21.34 4.25
N ASP A 113 3.95 -21.54 3.10
CA ASP A 113 5.42 -21.62 3.00
C ASP A 113 6.06 -20.25 2.68
N ALA A 114 5.25 -19.21 2.47
CA ALA A 114 5.67 -17.92 1.91
C ALA A 114 6.27 -16.92 2.92
N SER A 115 6.49 -17.32 4.18
CA SER A 115 6.91 -16.42 5.27
C SER A 115 8.03 -17.01 6.12
#